data_AF-A0A8B7E061-F1
#
_entry.id   AF-A0A8B7E061-F1
#
_cell.length_a   1.000
_cell.length_b   1.000
_cell.length_c   1.000
_cell.angle_alpha   90.00
_cell.angle_beta   90.00
_cell.angle_gamma   90.00
#
_symmetry.space_group_name_H-M   'P 1'
#
loop_
_entity.id
_entity.type
_entity.pdbx_description
1 polymer ?
#
loop_
_entity_poly.entity_id
_entity_poly.type
_entity_poly.pdbx_seq_one_letter_code
_entity_poly.pdbx_strand_id
1 'polypeptide(L)'
;ILPFAGVTGGPTKVIKAAKVLRPLKIVSKFPSLQLVLSAILKSMKSLMEIFFLLGFIIIIYAIVGMSLFQGLFHQTCVHKSNNTVWRAEWLCGTNTSGGRQCPEGTECKQFWSGPNSGITSFDNIFLSCITVFQCITGQGWTDIMYALFKVYEEKAYFAWAYFYSLYIVGTHFMLNLVCAVLTGEFSKENRRVKNRDEFLIQRAELAAERVAEKYEAWVEEGEVVVAKELEENSKKQEQSNGKPSSLIVRSNALRANIKAVMLSNFMYWVLIVLVILNSITGVMQFYQQQQWINDLTNITDNFFLIFFFLETSLKLYALGPSLYFQSKFNIFDFVVVLVSIINWFLNKFMNINLAVSVLRQLRLMRLIKFTKLWSSLKNLINSILNSMVSIISLVVLLLLFVMIFGLLGIQLFSGL
;
A
#
# COMPACT_ATOMS: atom_id res chain seq x y z
N ILE A 1 -42.68 1.78 -6.75
CA ILE A 1 -42.41 0.47 -7.40
C ILE A 1 -41.01 0.57 -7.98
N LEU A 2 -40.02 0.01 -7.27
CA LEU A 2 -38.62 0.02 -7.71
C LEU A 2 -38.48 -0.83 -8.99
N PRO A 3 -37.77 -0.38 -10.03
CA PRO A 3 -37.50 -1.20 -11.20
C PRO A 3 -36.36 -2.17 -10.88
N PHE A 4 -36.63 -3.16 -10.02
CA PHE A 4 -35.81 -4.38 -9.94
C PHE A 4 -36.26 -5.42 -10.99
N ALA A 5 -37.01 -4.99 -12.02
CA ALA A 5 -37.58 -5.83 -13.07
C ALA A 5 -36.60 -6.18 -14.21
N GLY A 6 -35.29 -6.24 -13.90
CA GLY A 6 -34.23 -6.67 -14.83
C GLY A 6 -33.50 -7.94 -14.41
N VAL A 7 -33.72 -8.44 -13.18
CA VAL A 7 -33.07 -9.69 -12.74
C VAL A 7 -33.94 -10.87 -13.15
N THR A 8 -33.85 -11.27 -14.42
CA THR A 8 -34.37 -12.54 -14.96
C THR A 8 -33.54 -13.72 -14.45
N GLY A 9 -33.50 -13.90 -13.15
CA GLY A 9 -32.98 -15.09 -12.54
C GLY A 9 -33.44 -15.16 -11.12
N GLY A 10 -34.36 -16.09 -10.87
CA GLY A 10 -34.95 -16.31 -9.56
C GLY A 10 -33.93 -16.74 -8.49
N PRO A 11 -34.38 -17.32 -7.37
CA PRO A 11 -33.54 -17.70 -6.23
C PRO A 11 -32.33 -18.59 -6.61
N THR A 12 -32.39 -19.25 -7.77
CA THR A 12 -31.28 -20.02 -8.33
C THR A 12 -30.04 -19.19 -8.69
N LYS A 13 -30.15 -17.92 -9.09
CA LYS A 13 -28.98 -17.03 -9.30
C LYS A 13 -28.30 -16.69 -7.97
N VAL A 14 -29.08 -16.42 -6.92
CA VAL A 14 -28.57 -16.16 -5.56
C VAL A 14 -27.91 -17.41 -4.97
N ILE A 15 -28.50 -18.59 -5.16
CA ILE A 15 -27.92 -19.87 -4.71
C ILE A 15 -26.66 -20.21 -5.52
N LYS A 16 -26.60 -19.89 -6.83
CA LYS A 16 -25.37 -20.00 -7.63
C LYS A 16 -24.30 -19.01 -7.15
N ALA A 17 -24.67 -17.80 -6.74
CA ALA A 17 -23.76 -16.81 -6.15
C ALA A 17 -23.16 -17.28 -4.82
N ALA A 18 -23.84 -18.12 -4.03
CA ALA A 18 -23.26 -18.71 -2.83
C ALA A 18 -22.01 -19.57 -3.13
N LYS A 19 -21.85 -20.09 -4.37
CA LYS A 19 -20.63 -20.80 -4.79
C LYS A 19 -19.40 -19.88 -4.82
N VAL A 20 -19.59 -18.56 -4.86
CA VAL A 20 -18.52 -17.56 -4.81
C VAL A 20 -17.85 -17.50 -3.43
N LEU A 21 -18.46 -18.07 -2.39
CA LEU A 21 -17.85 -18.16 -1.05
C LEU A 21 -16.81 -19.29 -0.93
N ARG A 22 -16.65 -20.15 -1.96
CA ARG A 22 -15.67 -21.25 -1.96
C ARG A 22 -14.22 -20.83 -1.65
N PRO A 23 -13.71 -19.67 -2.13
CA PRO A 23 -12.39 -19.18 -1.78
C PRO A 23 -12.20 -18.92 -0.28
N LEU A 24 -13.26 -18.75 0.53
CA LEU A 24 -13.14 -18.66 2.00
C LEU A 24 -12.56 -19.96 2.61
N LYS A 25 -12.64 -21.10 1.92
CA LYS A 25 -11.95 -22.32 2.35
C LYS A 25 -10.43 -22.14 2.41
N ILE A 26 -9.85 -21.21 1.67
CA ILE A 26 -8.43 -20.86 1.74
C ILE A 26 -8.10 -20.29 3.12
N VAL A 27 -8.95 -19.43 3.68
CA VAL A 27 -8.79 -18.90 5.04
C VAL A 27 -8.76 -20.04 6.06
N SER A 28 -9.62 -21.05 5.90
CA SER A 28 -9.61 -22.22 6.80
C SER A 28 -8.35 -23.10 6.68
N LYS A 29 -7.63 -23.04 5.55
CA LYS A 29 -6.40 -23.83 5.34
C LYS A 29 -5.13 -23.17 5.86
N PHE A 30 -5.09 -21.84 5.94
CA PHE A 30 -3.91 -21.08 6.36
C PHE A 30 -4.12 -20.49 7.76
N PRO A 31 -3.42 -21.00 8.81
CA PRO A 31 -3.58 -20.52 10.19
C PRO A 31 -3.33 -19.02 10.37
N SER A 32 -2.39 -18.46 9.60
CA SER A 32 -2.09 -17.03 9.60
C SER A 32 -3.29 -16.16 9.21
N LEU A 33 -4.10 -16.59 8.22
CA LEU A 33 -5.30 -15.88 7.79
C LEU A 33 -6.43 -15.97 8.82
N GLN A 34 -6.57 -17.11 9.51
CA GLN A 34 -7.57 -17.28 10.57
C GLN A 34 -7.30 -16.34 11.76
N LEU A 35 -6.03 -16.20 12.13
CA LEU A 35 -5.62 -15.30 13.20
C LEU A 35 -5.95 -13.84 12.85
N VAL A 36 -5.66 -13.42 11.63
CA VAL A 36 -6.02 -12.07 11.15
C VAL A 36 -7.53 -11.86 11.16
N LEU A 37 -8.30 -12.79 10.60
CA LEU A 37 -9.76 -12.66 10.51
C LEU A 37 -10.40 -12.58 11.90
N SER A 38 -9.98 -13.43 12.83
CA SER A 38 -10.48 -13.42 14.22
C SER A 38 -10.11 -12.12 14.95
N ALA A 39 -8.91 -11.56 14.70
CA ALA A 39 -8.53 -10.26 15.23
C ALA A 39 -9.41 -9.12 14.69
N ILE A 40 -9.74 -9.12 13.39
CA ILE A 40 -10.65 -8.14 12.78
C ILE A 40 -12.07 -8.27 13.35
N LEU A 41 -12.61 -9.48 13.44
CA LEU A 41 -13.96 -9.68 13.99
C LEU A 41 -14.05 -9.27 15.46
N LYS A 42 -12.98 -9.47 16.24
CA LYS A 42 -12.90 -9.03 17.63
C LYS A 42 -12.92 -7.50 17.75
N SER A 43 -12.27 -6.77 16.83
CA SER A 43 -12.28 -5.30 16.82
C SER A 43 -13.54 -4.68 16.21
N MET A 44 -14.39 -5.44 15.53
CA MET A 44 -15.67 -4.92 15.02
C MET A 44 -16.62 -4.49 16.15
N LYS A 45 -16.56 -5.15 17.31
CA LYS A 45 -17.45 -4.83 18.44
C LYS A 45 -17.28 -3.38 18.91
N SER A 46 -16.05 -2.88 18.98
CA SER A 46 -15.76 -1.49 19.39
C SER A 46 -16.15 -0.46 18.33
N LEU A 47 -16.21 -0.86 17.05
CA LEU A 47 -16.68 0.03 15.98
C LEU A 47 -18.20 0.17 15.92
N MET A 48 -18.94 -0.77 16.51
CA MET A 48 -20.40 -0.79 16.47
C MET A 48 -21.02 0.48 17.07
N GLU A 49 -20.43 1.01 18.14
CA GLU A 49 -20.86 2.26 18.78
C GLU A 49 -20.75 3.46 17.83
N ILE A 50 -19.67 3.52 17.04
CA ILE A 50 -19.48 4.56 16.03
C ILE A 50 -20.50 4.43 14.90
N PHE A 51 -20.81 3.20 14.47
CA PHE A 51 -21.85 2.99 13.46
C PHE A 51 -23.24 3.43 13.94
N PHE A 52 -23.57 3.26 15.23
CA PHE A 52 -24.82 3.80 15.79
C PHE A 52 -24.85 5.32 15.78
N LEU A 53 -23.76 5.97 16.22
CA LEU A 53 -23.64 7.42 16.17
C LEU A 53 -23.76 7.94 14.72
N LEU A 54 -23.07 7.29 13.77
CA LEU A 54 -23.15 7.63 12.35
C LEU A 54 -24.56 7.48 11.81
N GLY A 55 -25.24 6.37 12.12
CA GLY A 55 -26.63 6.13 11.74
C GLY A 55 -27.57 7.22 12.28
N PHE A 56 -27.38 7.63 13.54
CA PHE A 56 -28.16 8.71 14.14
C PHE A 56 -27.94 10.05 13.43
N ILE A 57 -26.70 10.40 13.10
CA ILE A 57 -26.39 11.63 12.35
C ILE A 57 -26.97 11.57 10.94
N ILE A 58 -26.88 10.44 10.24
CA ILE A 58 -27.50 10.25 8.92
C ILE A 58 -29.00 10.52 9.00
N ILE A 59 -29.69 10.00 10.00
CA ILE A 59 -31.14 10.20 10.17
C ILE A 59 -31.46 11.68 10.40
N ILE A 60 -30.70 12.39 11.25
CA ILE A 60 -30.91 13.82 11.49
C ILE A 60 -30.78 14.62 10.20
N TYR A 61 -29.67 14.44 9.47
CA TYR A 61 -29.46 15.16 8.22
C TYR A 61 -30.47 14.75 7.15
N ALA A 62 -30.90 13.48 7.10
CA ALA A 62 -31.93 13.04 6.18
C ALA A 62 -33.29 13.72 6.46
N ILE A 63 -33.71 13.86 7.73
CA ILE A 63 -34.94 14.57 8.10
C ILE A 63 -34.85 16.05 7.72
N VAL A 64 -33.73 16.71 8.05
CA VAL A 64 -33.50 18.11 7.67
C VAL A 64 -33.50 18.27 6.15
N GLY A 65 -32.79 17.40 5.43
CA GLY A 65 -32.72 17.40 3.97
C GLY A 65 -34.08 17.21 3.30
N MET A 66 -34.92 16.31 3.81
CA MET A 66 -36.31 16.19 3.34
C MET A 66 -37.08 17.49 3.55
N SER A 67 -37.01 18.08 4.74
CA SER A 67 -37.75 19.31 5.04
C SER A 67 -37.33 20.49 4.17
N LEU A 68 -36.08 20.52 3.69
CA LEU A 68 -35.54 21.62 2.90
C LEU A 68 -35.64 21.41 1.39
N PHE A 69 -35.50 20.15 0.91
CA PHE A 69 -35.23 19.87 -0.51
C PHE A 69 -36.20 18.88 -1.17
N GLN A 70 -37.31 18.54 -0.52
CA GLN A 70 -38.34 17.66 -1.09
C GLN A 70 -38.86 18.17 -2.44
N GLY A 71 -38.93 17.27 -3.43
CA GLY A 71 -39.50 17.52 -4.76
C GLY A 71 -38.66 18.39 -5.71
N LEU A 72 -37.50 18.89 -5.26
CA LEU A 72 -36.65 19.77 -6.08
C LEU A 72 -35.88 19.02 -7.16
N PHE A 73 -35.54 17.74 -6.94
CA PHE A 73 -34.74 16.94 -7.86
C PHE A 73 -35.50 16.44 -9.12
N HIS A 74 -36.78 16.78 -9.26
CA HIS A 74 -37.64 16.35 -10.37
C HIS A 74 -37.78 17.38 -11.51
N GLN A 75 -37.21 18.57 -11.35
CA GLN A 75 -37.32 19.65 -12.33
C GLN A 75 -36.32 19.46 -13.48
N THR A 76 -36.80 19.37 -14.71
CA THR A 76 -35.96 19.25 -15.92
C THR A 76 -36.52 20.08 -17.08
N CYS A 77 -35.65 20.40 -18.05
CA CYS A 77 -36.09 21.03 -19.29
C CYS A 77 -36.75 20.00 -20.22
N VAL A 78 -37.95 20.33 -20.67
CA VAL A 78 -38.78 19.51 -21.56
C VAL A 78 -39.06 20.30 -22.84
N HIS A 79 -39.04 19.63 -24.00
CA HIS A 79 -39.43 20.25 -25.27
C HIS A 79 -40.91 20.64 -25.27
N LYS A 80 -41.22 21.89 -25.63
CA LYS A 80 -42.60 22.40 -25.69
C LYS A 80 -43.48 21.67 -26.72
N SER A 81 -42.87 21.09 -27.76
CA SER A 81 -43.58 20.41 -28.85
C SER A 81 -44.03 18.98 -28.52
N ASN A 82 -43.12 18.17 -27.97
CA ASN A 82 -43.32 16.72 -27.85
C ASN A 82 -43.31 16.21 -26.39
N ASN A 83 -43.17 17.09 -25.39
CA ASN A 83 -43.05 16.73 -23.98
C ASN A 83 -41.94 15.71 -23.67
N THR A 84 -40.90 15.65 -24.49
CA THR A 84 -39.72 14.81 -24.26
C THR A 84 -38.64 15.58 -23.51
N VAL A 85 -37.89 14.88 -22.65
CA VAL A 85 -36.77 15.46 -21.91
C VAL A 85 -35.69 15.91 -22.91
N TRP A 86 -35.23 17.16 -22.78
CA TRP A 86 -34.23 17.74 -23.70
C TRP A 86 -32.86 17.05 -23.58
N ARG A 87 -32.38 16.90 -22.34
CA ARG A 87 -31.13 16.21 -22.02
C ARG A 87 -31.24 15.54 -20.66
N ALA A 88 -30.72 14.32 -20.55
CA ALA A 88 -30.63 13.62 -19.28
C ALA A 88 -29.84 14.44 -18.25
N GLU A 89 -30.29 14.42 -17.00
CA GLU A 89 -29.61 15.06 -15.86
C GLU A 89 -29.42 16.58 -15.99
N TRP A 90 -30.31 17.23 -16.74
CA TRP A 90 -30.33 18.67 -16.89
C TRP A 90 -31.39 19.32 -16.00
N LEU A 91 -31.01 19.57 -14.74
CA LEU A 91 -31.89 20.24 -13.79
C LEU A 91 -32.05 21.74 -14.11
N CYS A 92 -33.27 22.23 -13.93
CA CYS A 92 -33.64 23.62 -14.15
C CYS A 92 -34.40 24.18 -12.95
N GLY A 93 -34.38 25.50 -12.82
CA GLY A 93 -35.25 26.24 -11.91
C GLY A 93 -36.34 26.98 -12.68
N THR A 94 -37.46 27.20 -12.01
CA THR A 94 -38.49 28.16 -12.45
C THR A 94 -38.02 29.61 -12.26
N ASN A 95 -38.64 30.56 -12.97
CA ASN A 95 -38.28 31.99 -12.86
C ASN A 95 -38.44 32.55 -11.44
N THR A 96 -39.31 31.95 -10.62
CA THR A 96 -39.53 32.32 -9.20
C THR A 96 -38.51 31.72 -8.25
N SER A 97 -37.71 30.75 -8.70
CA SER A 97 -36.68 30.08 -7.88
C SER A 97 -35.27 30.63 -8.12
N GLY A 98 -35.11 31.52 -9.11
CA GLY A 98 -33.81 32.06 -9.52
C GLY A 98 -32.84 31.03 -10.12
N GLY A 99 -33.23 29.76 -10.25
CA GLY A 99 -32.34 28.71 -10.73
C GLY A 99 -32.01 28.78 -12.22
N ARG A 100 -31.21 27.82 -12.69
CA ARG A 100 -30.76 27.70 -14.08
C ARG A 100 -31.95 27.65 -15.04
N GLN A 101 -31.94 28.57 -16.00
CA GLN A 101 -32.96 28.66 -17.05
C GLN A 101 -32.74 27.62 -18.17
N CYS A 102 -33.84 27.22 -18.78
CA CYS A 102 -33.86 26.30 -19.91
C CYS A 102 -33.56 27.02 -21.24
N PRO A 103 -32.92 26.34 -22.21
CA PRO A 103 -32.67 26.91 -23.54
C PRO A 103 -33.97 27.16 -24.32
N GLU A 104 -33.89 28.00 -25.36
CA GLU A 104 -35.05 28.34 -26.21
C GLU A 104 -35.74 27.09 -26.79
N GLY A 105 -37.08 27.13 -26.86
CA GLY A 105 -37.90 26.00 -27.30
C GLY A 105 -38.16 24.91 -26.24
N THR A 106 -37.62 25.07 -25.03
CA THR A 106 -37.89 24.17 -23.89
C THR A 106 -38.52 24.91 -22.72
N GLU A 107 -39.18 24.19 -21.82
CA GLU A 107 -39.78 24.70 -20.59
C GLU A 107 -39.39 23.84 -19.39
N CYS A 108 -39.25 24.47 -18.23
CA CYS A 108 -38.90 23.77 -16.98
C CYS A 108 -40.16 23.18 -16.35
N LYS A 109 -40.23 21.85 -16.22
CA LYS A 109 -41.38 21.14 -15.62
C LYS A 109 -40.90 20.02 -14.70
N GLN A 110 -41.71 19.70 -13.68
CA GLN A 110 -41.56 18.47 -12.90
C GLN A 110 -42.08 17.29 -13.73
N PHE A 111 -41.19 16.68 -14.50
CA PHE A 111 -41.53 15.57 -15.41
C PHE A 111 -40.56 14.38 -15.28
N TRP A 112 -39.46 14.54 -14.54
CA TRP A 112 -38.38 13.55 -14.48
C TRP A 112 -38.29 12.87 -13.13
N SER A 113 -37.93 11.59 -13.12
CA SER A 113 -37.77 10.79 -11.90
C SER A 113 -36.60 11.23 -11.01
N GLY A 114 -35.66 12.01 -11.53
CA GLY A 114 -34.52 12.57 -10.80
C GLY A 114 -33.18 11.91 -11.14
N PRO A 115 -32.06 12.45 -10.62
CA PRO A 115 -30.71 11.98 -10.95
C PRO A 115 -30.47 10.53 -10.56
N ASN A 116 -29.56 9.86 -11.28
CA ASN A 116 -29.27 8.44 -11.05
C ASN A 116 -30.54 7.58 -11.04
N SER A 117 -31.41 7.78 -12.04
CA SER A 117 -32.72 7.10 -12.15
C SER A 117 -33.66 7.30 -10.94
N GLY A 118 -33.56 8.44 -10.26
CA GLY A 118 -34.39 8.80 -9.10
C GLY A 118 -33.91 8.27 -7.76
N ILE A 119 -32.71 7.70 -7.70
CA ILE A 119 -32.08 7.23 -6.44
C ILE A 119 -31.62 8.44 -5.60
N THR A 120 -31.11 9.47 -6.26
CA THR A 120 -30.57 10.66 -5.59
C THR A 120 -31.68 11.69 -5.41
N SER A 121 -32.37 11.62 -4.29
CA SER A 121 -33.52 12.48 -3.98
C SER A 121 -33.76 12.62 -2.47
N PHE A 122 -34.54 13.63 -2.09
CA PHE A 122 -34.92 13.92 -0.71
C PHE A 122 -36.44 13.77 -0.47
N ASP A 123 -37.11 12.92 -1.24
CA ASP A 123 -38.58 12.81 -1.19
C ASP A 123 -39.07 11.83 -0.12
N ASN A 124 -38.22 10.89 0.27
CA ASN A 124 -38.51 9.87 1.28
C ASN A 124 -37.32 9.72 2.22
N ILE A 125 -37.58 9.29 3.46
CA ILE A 125 -36.53 9.15 4.48
C ILE A 125 -35.44 8.18 4.02
N PHE A 126 -35.82 7.07 3.37
CA PHE A 126 -34.86 6.07 2.93
C PHE A 126 -33.93 6.57 1.81
N LEU A 127 -34.49 7.25 0.79
CA LEU A 127 -33.70 7.84 -0.31
C LEU A 127 -32.83 9.00 0.19
N SER A 128 -33.35 9.77 1.14
CA SER A 128 -32.59 10.83 1.82
C SER A 128 -31.43 10.25 2.62
N CYS A 129 -31.64 9.16 3.36
CA CYS A 129 -30.56 8.46 4.06
C CYS A 129 -29.48 7.94 3.12
N ILE A 130 -29.84 7.41 1.93
CA ILE A 130 -28.87 6.96 0.92
C ILE A 130 -28.09 8.15 0.36
N THR A 131 -28.78 9.25 0.03
CA THR A 131 -28.17 10.46 -0.52
C THR A 131 -27.24 11.12 0.50
N VAL A 132 -27.65 11.20 1.77
CA VAL A 132 -26.82 11.69 2.88
C VAL A 132 -25.63 10.76 3.12
N PHE A 133 -25.82 9.44 3.10
CA PHE A 133 -24.73 8.48 3.21
C PHE A 133 -23.70 8.66 2.09
N GLN A 134 -24.14 8.83 0.84
CA GLN A 134 -23.27 9.15 -0.28
C GLN A 134 -22.50 10.46 -0.06
N CYS A 135 -23.14 11.48 0.51
CA CYS A 135 -22.44 12.72 0.84
C CYS A 135 -21.38 12.53 1.94
N ILE A 136 -21.69 11.76 2.98
CA ILE A 136 -20.80 11.51 4.11
C ILE A 136 -19.54 10.72 3.70
N THR A 137 -19.63 9.80 2.73
CA THR A 137 -18.45 9.10 2.22
C THR A 137 -17.49 10.02 1.45
N GLY A 138 -17.89 11.26 1.18
CA GLY A 138 -17.09 12.26 0.47
C GLY A 138 -17.11 12.07 -1.05
N GLN A 139 -17.96 11.19 -1.59
CA GLN A 139 -18.03 10.91 -3.02
C GLN A 139 -19.28 11.52 -3.66
N GLY A 140 -19.10 12.42 -4.63
CA GLY A 140 -20.20 13.01 -5.41
C GLY A 140 -21.11 13.96 -4.62
N TRP A 141 -20.72 14.36 -3.41
CA TRP A 141 -21.49 15.31 -2.58
C TRP A 141 -21.59 16.70 -3.22
N THR A 142 -20.54 17.13 -3.93
CA THR A 142 -20.52 18.39 -4.69
C THR A 142 -21.50 18.35 -5.84
N ASP A 143 -21.68 17.20 -6.49
CA ASP A 143 -22.58 17.05 -7.63
C ASP A 143 -24.04 17.23 -7.18
N ILE A 144 -24.39 16.67 -6.02
CA ILE A 144 -25.72 16.81 -5.40
C ILE A 144 -25.96 18.27 -5.00
N MET A 145 -24.98 18.91 -4.36
CA MET A 145 -25.06 20.33 -3.98
C MET A 145 -25.24 21.23 -5.22
N TYR A 146 -24.43 21.03 -6.26
CA TYR A 146 -24.53 21.82 -7.49
C TYR A 146 -25.81 21.52 -8.28
N ALA A 147 -26.32 20.30 -8.25
CA ALA A 147 -27.63 19.98 -8.83
C ALA A 147 -28.73 20.80 -8.15
N LEU A 148 -28.68 20.94 -6.83
CA LEU A 148 -29.64 21.75 -6.09
C LEU A 148 -29.53 23.25 -6.40
N PHE A 149 -28.30 23.79 -6.52
CA PHE A 149 -28.09 25.20 -6.90
C PHE A 149 -28.65 25.52 -8.29
N LYS A 150 -28.62 24.55 -9.22
CA LYS A 150 -29.22 24.72 -10.55
C LYS A 150 -30.74 24.80 -10.50
N VAL A 151 -31.39 24.23 -9.50
CA VAL A 151 -32.85 24.28 -9.35
C VAL A 151 -33.30 25.51 -8.56
N TYR A 152 -32.58 25.82 -7.49
CA TYR A 152 -33.08 26.71 -6.45
C TYR A 152 -31.98 27.65 -5.92
N GLU A 153 -31.65 28.67 -6.71
CA GLU A 153 -30.57 29.62 -6.43
C GLU A 153 -30.89 30.54 -5.25
N GLU A 154 -32.15 30.93 -5.06
CA GLU A 154 -32.55 31.83 -3.96
C GLU A 154 -32.25 31.28 -2.56
N LYS A 155 -32.24 29.95 -2.37
CA LYS A 155 -31.83 29.30 -1.11
C LYS A 155 -30.47 28.60 -1.21
N ALA A 156 -29.63 29.00 -2.17
CA ALA A 156 -28.30 28.43 -2.35
C ALA A 156 -27.44 28.53 -1.07
N TYR A 157 -27.62 29.57 -0.26
CA TYR A 157 -26.90 29.72 1.01
C TYR A 157 -27.29 28.65 2.07
N PHE A 158 -28.58 28.30 2.18
CA PHE A 158 -29.03 27.22 3.08
C PHE A 158 -28.55 25.85 2.60
N ALA A 159 -28.61 25.62 1.28
CA ALA A 159 -28.07 24.42 0.66
C ALA A 159 -26.56 24.31 0.89
N TRP A 160 -25.80 25.39 0.67
CA TRP A 160 -24.37 25.44 0.94
C TRP A 160 -24.07 25.11 2.41
N ALA A 161 -24.76 25.77 3.34
CA ALA A 161 -24.58 25.55 4.77
C ALA A 161 -24.91 24.10 5.19
N TYR A 162 -25.98 23.53 4.63
CA TYR A 162 -26.35 22.13 4.86
C TYR A 162 -25.27 21.16 4.37
N PHE A 163 -24.80 21.28 3.11
CA PHE A 163 -23.82 20.35 2.56
C PHE A 163 -22.42 20.51 3.16
N TYR A 164 -21.99 21.75 3.45
CA TYR A 164 -20.70 21.98 4.12
C TYR A 164 -20.71 21.51 5.58
N SER A 165 -21.78 21.75 6.34
CA SER A 165 -21.90 21.21 7.70
C SER A 165 -21.96 19.68 7.69
N LEU A 166 -22.69 19.09 6.74
CA LEU A 166 -22.72 17.64 6.53
C LEU A 166 -21.33 17.08 6.19
N TYR A 167 -20.55 17.76 5.35
CA TYR A 167 -19.19 17.31 5.01
C TYR A 167 -18.22 17.40 6.19
N ILE A 168 -18.26 18.50 6.95
CA ILE A 168 -17.41 18.68 8.13
C ILE A 168 -17.76 17.69 9.24
N VAL A 169 -19.04 17.59 9.61
CA VAL A 169 -19.51 16.71 10.70
C VAL A 169 -19.55 15.25 10.25
N GLY A 170 -19.99 14.99 9.03
CA GLY A 170 -20.15 13.64 8.49
C GLY A 170 -18.86 13.02 8.02
N THR A 171 -18.03 13.72 7.24
CA THR A 171 -16.82 13.14 6.66
C THR A 171 -15.60 13.35 7.56
N HIS A 172 -15.26 14.60 7.88
CA HIS A 172 -14.04 14.89 8.65
C HIS A 172 -14.10 14.37 10.09
N PHE A 173 -15.17 14.71 10.82
CA PHE A 173 -15.30 14.28 12.21
C PHE A 173 -15.44 12.75 12.33
N MET A 174 -16.22 12.09 11.46
CA MET A 174 -16.37 10.63 11.54
C MET A 174 -15.12 9.88 11.14
N LEU A 175 -14.42 10.28 10.07
CA LEU A 175 -13.15 9.63 9.71
C LEU A 175 -12.14 9.76 10.85
N ASN A 176 -12.05 10.93 11.48
CA ASN A 176 -11.18 11.15 12.63
C ASN A 176 -11.60 10.31 13.83
N LEU A 177 -12.90 10.18 14.13
CA LEU A 177 -13.41 9.36 15.22
C LEU A 177 -13.11 7.87 14.98
N VAL A 178 -13.38 7.36 13.78
CA VAL A 178 -13.08 5.97 13.40
C VAL A 178 -11.57 5.70 13.50
N CYS A 179 -10.73 6.58 12.96
CA CYS A 179 -9.27 6.45 13.05
C CYS A 179 -8.78 6.51 14.50
N ALA A 180 -9.34 7.39 15.33
CA ALA A 180 -8.99 7.51 16.75
C ALA A 180 -9.35 6.24 17.53
N VAL A 181 -10.56 5.69 17.36
CA VAL A 181 -10.98 4.45 18.02
C VAL A 181 -10.18 3.25 17.53
N LEU A 182 -9.94 3.14 16.22
CA LEU A 182 -9.09 2.09 15.65
C LEU A 182 -7.66 2.15 16.20
N THR A 183 -7.08 3.35 16.29
CA THR A 183 -5.74 3.54 16.84
C THR A 183 -5.70 3.21 18.32
N GLY A 184 -6.74 3.56 19.08
CA GLY A 184 -6.88 3.21 20.49
C GLY A 184 -6.96 1.70 20.71
N GLU A 185 -7.83 1.01 19.97
CA GLU A 185 -7.98 -0.45 20.09
C GLU A 185 -6.75 -1.21 19.58
N PHE A 186 -6.14 -0.77 18.48
CA PHE A 186 -4.89 -1.35 17.98
C PHE A 186 -3.73 -1.14 18.97
N SER A 187 -3.64 0.04 19.59
CA SER A 187 -2.64 0.32 20.63
C SER A 187 -2.85 -0.55 21.87
N LYS A 188 -4.11 -0.75 22.27
CA LYS A 188 -4.48 -1.62 23.39
C LYS A 188 -4.16 -3.08 23.13
N GLU A 189 -4.47 -3.59 21.93
CA GLU A 189 -4.13 -4.98 21.55
C GLU A 189 -2.62 -5.17 21.40
N ASN A 190 -1.90 -4.21 20.79
CA ASN A 190 -0.44 -4.26 20.71
C ASN A 190 0.22 -4.27 22.09
N ARG A 191 -0.30 -3.50 23.05
CA ARG A 191 0.20 -3.51 24.43
C ARG A 191 -0.03 -4.87 25.10
N ARG A 192 -1.18 -5.49 24.88
CA ARG A 192 -1.45 -6.86 25.38
C ARG A 192 -0.49 -7.88 24.80
N VAL A 193 -0.22 -7.81 23.49
CA VAL A 193 0.73 -8.72 22.83
C VAL A 193 2.14 -8.53 23.37
N LYS A 194 2.61 -7.27 23.47
CA LYS A 194 3.93 -6.96 24.04
C LYS A 194 4.09 -7.48 25.47
N ASN A 195 3.13 -7.21 26.36
CA ASN A 195 3.18 -7.70 27.74
C ASN A 195 3.23 -9.24 27.82
N ARG A 196 2.50 -9.92 26.92
CA ARG A 196 2.52 -11.39 26.85
C ARG A 196 3.87 -11.90 26.37
N ASP A 197 4.44 -11.28 25.34
CA ASP A 197 5.74 -11.66 24.79
C ASP A 197 6.86 -11.40 25.79
N GLU A 198 6.83 -10.27 26.50
CA GLU A 198 7.73 -9.95 27.62
C GLU A 198 7.65 -11.00 28.73
N PHE A 199 6.43 -11.40 29.13
CA PHE A 199 6.25 -12.47 30.12
C PHE A 199 6.82 -13.82 29.65
N LEU A 200 6.63 -14.18 28.38
CA LEU A 200 7.16 -15.42 27.82
C LEU A 200 8.69 -15.41 27.75
N ILE A 201 9.28 -14.28 27.35
CA ILE A 201 10.74 -14.09 27.30
C ILE A 201 11.32 -14.20 28.71
N GLN A 202 10.77 -13.48 29.70
CA GLN A 202 11.21 -13.58 31.09
C GLN A 202 11.17 -15.02 31.62
N ARG A 203 10.08 -15.74 31.31
CA ARG A 203 9.95 -17.15 31.72
C ARG A 203 10.98 -18.06 31.02
N ALA A 204 11.31 -17.78 29.77
CA ALA A 204 12.34 -18.52 29.02
C ALA A 204 13.74 -18.21 29.54
N GLU A 205 14.04 -16.95 29.87
CA GLU A 205 15.30 -16.52 30.49
C GLU A 205 15.51 -17.21 31.85
N LEU A 206 14.51 -17.17 32.74
CA LEU A 206 14.57 -17.88 34.03
C LEU A 206 14.69 -19.41 33.89
N ALA A 207 14.19 -19.99 32.79
CA ALA A 207 14.38 -21.40 32.49
C ALA A 207 15.81 -21.68 31.98
N ALA A 208 16.36 -20.81 31.13
CA ALA A 208 17.71 -20.92 30.61
C ALA A 208 18.76 -20.73 31.72
N GLU A 209 18.55 -19.79 32.64
CA GLU A 209 19.42 -19.53 33.78
C GLU A 209 19.53 -20.76 34.70
N ARG A 210 18.39 -21.37 35.06
CA ARG A 210 18.36 -22.62 35.83
C ARG A 210 19.03 -23.80 35.13
N VAL A 211 19.08 -23.78 33.81
CA VAL A 211 19.76 -24.81 33.01
C VAL A 211 21.27 -24.53 32.99
N ALA A 212 21.67 -23.28 32.75
CA ALA A 212 23.07 -22.84 32.80
C ALA A 212 23.72 -23.14 34.15
N GLU A 213 23.06 -22.81 35.27
CA GLU A 213 23.55 -23.10 36.63
C GLU A 213 23.84 -24.59 36.83
N LYS A 214 22.97 -25.48 36.32
CA LYS A 214 23.20 -26.93 36.37
C LYS A 214 24.37 -27.38 35.51
N TYR A 215 24.54 -26.80 34.33
CA TYR A 215 25.67 -27.12 33.46
C TYR A 215 26.99 -26.62 34.04
N GLU A 216 27.03 -25.44 34.66
CA GLU A 216 28.21 -24.92 35.36
C GLU A 216 28.61 -25.86 36.50
N ALA A 217 27.65 -26.30 37.31
CA ALA A 217 27.92 -27.29 38.37
C ALA A 217 28.46 -28.62 37.82
N TRP A 218 27.91 -29.13 36.70
CA TRP A 218 28.42 -30.33 36.03
C TRP A 218 29.82 -30.15 35.45
N VAL A 219 30.13 -28.96 34.90
CA VAL A 219 31.45 -28.62 34.37
C VAL A 219 32.47 -28.53 35.50
N GLU A 220 32.14 -27.87 36.61
CA GLU A 220 33.01 -27.80 37.78
C GLU A 220 33.30 -29.20 38.35
N GLU A 221 32.29 -30.06 38.45
CA GLU A 221 32.45 -31.46 38.83
C GLU A 221 33.36 -32.23 37.85
N GLY A 222 33.17 -32.00 36.54
CA GLY A 222 33.99 -32.59 35.48
C GLY A 222 35.44 -32.06 35.44
N GLU A 223 35.67 -30.77 35.66
CA GLU A 223 36.99 -30.16 35.69
C GLU A 223 37.81 -30.67 36.88
N VAL A 224 37.18 -30.92 38.03
CA VAL A 224 37.84 -31.56 39.18
C VAL A 224 38.28 -32.99 38.82
N VAL A 225 37.52 -33.72 38.01
CA VAL A 225 37.88 -35.06 37.52
C VAL A 225 39.00 -34.99 36.48
N VAL A 226 38.89 -34.10 35.50
CA VAL A 226 39.90 -33.92 34.44
C VAL A 226 41.21 -33.36 35.00
N ALA A 227 41.17 -32.47 36.00
CA ALA A 227 42.37 -31.99 36.68
C ALA A 227 43.13 -33.14 37.37
N LYS A 228 42.40 -34.09 37.98
CA LYS A 228 43.00 -35.35 38.50
C LYS A 228 43.61 -36.20 37.38
N GLU A 229 42.95 -36.31 36.23
CA GLU A 229 43.46 -37.05 35.06
C GLU A 229 44.63 -36.34 34.35
N LEU A 230 44.71 -35.01 34.38
CA LEU A 230 45.80 -34.21 33.80
C LEU A 230 47.06 -34.21 34.68
N GLU A 231 46.89 -34.27 36.01
CA GLU A 231 48.00 -34.59 36.92
C GLU A 231 48.63 -35.96 36.55
N GLU A 232 47.81 -36.93 36.13
CA GLU A 232 48.28 -38.23 35.64
C GLU A 232 48.86 -38.20 34.21
N ASN A 233 48.37 -37.32 33.33
CA ASN A 233 48.72 -37.29 31.89
C ASN A 233 49.79 -36.26 31.49
N SER A 234 50.37 -35.51 32.42
CA SER A 234 51.46 -34.53 32.20
C SER A 234 52.79 -35.11 31.65
N LYS A 235 52.80 -36.37 31.19
CA LYS A 235 53.89 -36.99 30.42
C LYS A 235 53.40 -37.43 29.03
N LYS A 236 53.13 -36.50 28.11
CA LYS A 236 53.40 -36.65 26.65
C LYS A 236 53.00 -35.43 25.82
N GLN A 237 54.05 -34.88 25.21
CA GLN A 237 54.12 -34.32 23.86
C GLN A 237 53.55 -32.91 23.58
N GLU A 238 54.53 -32.04 23.37
CA GLU A 238 54.47 -30.84 22.56
C GLU A 238 54.70 -31.10 21.06
N GLN A 239 54.16 -30.15 20.28
CA GLN A 239 54.61 -29.66 18.97
C GLN A 239 54.20 -30.37 17.67
N SER A 240 53.42 -29.63 16.87
CA SER A 240 53.82 -29.25 15.50
C SER A 240 52.91 -28.14 14.97
N ASN A 241 53.47 -26.97 14.63
CA ASN A 241 52.75 -25.94 13.87
C ASN A 241 53.65 -25.45 12.72
N GLY A 242 53.25 -25.75 11.48
CA GLY A 242 53.95 -25.36 10.25
C GLY A 242 53.56 -23.95 9.77
N LYS A 243 54.55 -23.15 9.35
CA LYS A 243 54.36 -21.83 8.72
C LYS A 243 53.86 -21.96 7.27
N PRO A 244 52.91 -21.14 6.79
CA PRO A 244 52.52 -21.14 5.38
C PRO A 244 53.45 -20.27 4.51
N SER A 245 53.45 -20.57 3.22
CA SER A 245 54.33 -20.10 2.15
C SER A 245 54.06 -18.66 1.65
N SER A 246 55.12 -17.97 1.23
CA SER A 246 55.20 -16.53 0.91
C SER A 246 54.42 -16.04 -0.32
N LEU A 247 53.96 -16.93 -1.20
CA LEU A 247 53.13 -16.59 -2.37
C LEU A 247 51.67 -16.28 -1.99
N ILE A 248 51.17 -16.90 -0.93
CA ILE A 248 49.83 -16.64 -0.38
C ILE A 248 49.79 -15.24 0.29
N VAL A 249 50.91 -14.78 0.83
CA VAL A 249 51.03 -13.48 1.50
C VAL A 249 50.89 -12.30 0.52
N ARG A 250 51.40 -12.42 -0.71
CA ARG A 250 51.42 -11.33 -1.70
C ARG A 250 50.08 -11.14 -2.42
N SER A 251 49.34 -12.21 -2.73
CA SER A 251 47.96 -12.12 -3.24
C SER A 251 46.99 -11.60 -2.17
N ASN A 252 47.25 -11.93 -0.90
CA ASN A 252 46.51 -11.37 0.23
C ASN A 252 46.80 -9.88 0.45
N ALA A 253 48.00 -9.37 0.14
CA ALA A 253 48.33 -7.95 0.26
C ALA A 253 47.61 -7.07 -0.78
N LEU A 254 47.59 -7.47 -2.05
CA LEU A 254 46.81 -6.75 -3.09
C LEU A 254 45.31 -6.79 -2.79
N ARG A 255 44.80 -7.96 -2.39
CA ARG A 255 43.40 -8.12 -1.97
C ARG A 255 43.07 -7.29 -0.73
N ALA A 256 43.98 -7.20 0.24
CA ALA A 256 43.82 -6.38 1.44
C ALA A 256 43.83 -4.88 1.11
N ASN A 257 44.69 -4.42 0.19
CA ASN A 257 44.74 -3.03 -0.25
C ASN A 257 43.48 -2.64 -1.02
N ILE A 258 43.01 -3.47 -1.96
CA ILE A 258 41.75 -3.23 -2.68
C ILE A 258 40.58 -3.23 -1.70
N LYS A 259 40.57 -4.14 -0.72
CA LYS A 259 39.57 -4.17 0.34
C LYS A 259 39.59 -2.87 1.16
N ALA A 260 40.77 -2.40 1.57
CA ALA A 260 40.93 -1.14 2.32
C ALA A 260 40.43 0.07 1.53
N VAL A 261 40.71 0.14 0.23
CA VAL A 261 40.22 1.20 -0.65
C VAL A 261 38.70 1.12 -0.82
N MET A 262 38.15 -0.07 -1.10
CA MET A 262 36.70 -0.24 -1.33
C MET A 262 35.84 -0.03 -0.09
N LEU A 263 36.39 -0.27 1.10
CA LEU A 263 35.75 0.00 2.39
C LEU A 263 36.06 1.41 2.94
N SER A 264 36.84 2.22 2.22
CA SER A 264 37.16 3.58 2.65
C SER A 264 35.94 4.50 2.58
N ASN A 265 35.86 5.45 3.52
CA ASN A 265 34.83 6.50 3.50
C ASN A 265 34.90 7.34 2.21
N PHE A 266 36.07 7.49 1.62
CA PHE A 266 36.25 8.22 0.36
C PHE A 266 35.51 7.55 -0.80
N MET A 267 35.74 6.24 -1.02
CA MET A 267 35.05 5.48 -2.07
C MET A 267 33.54 5.49 -1.87
N TYR A 268 33.08 5.47 -0.62
CA TYR A 268 31.67 5.57 -0.29
C TYR A 268 31.03 6.90 -0.74
N TRP A 269 31.67 8.06 -0.48
CA TRP A 269 31.19 9.37 -0.93
C TRP A 269 31.20 9.50 -2.45
N VAL A 270 32.25 9.02 -3.12
CA VAL A 270 32.35 9.00 -4.59
C VAL A 270 31.16 8.26 -5.20
N LEU A 271 30.81 7.10 -4.65
CA LEU A 271 29.68 6.31 -5.14
C LEU A 271 28.34 7.04 -5.01
N ILE A 272 28.14 7.79 -3.92
CA ILE A 272 26.91 8.55 -3.72
C ILE A 272 26.81 9.69 -4.73
N VAL A 273 27.90 10.44 -4.93
CA VAL A 273 27.93 11.52 -5.91
C VAL A 273 27.59 11.00 -7.31
N LEU A 274 28.14 9.85 -7.70
CA LEU A 274 27.85 9.23 -8.99
C LEU A 274 26.39 8.77 -9.11
N VAL A 275 25.79 8.25 -8.04
CA VAL A 275 24.36 7.91 -8.02
C VAL A 275 23.49 9.17 -8.17
N ILE A 276 23.83 10.27 -7.49
CA ILE A 276 23.12 11.54 -7.61
C ILE A 276 23.23 12.09 -9.04
N LEU A 277 24.43 12.13 -9.61
CA LEU A 277 24.65 12.59 -10.98
C LEU A 277 23.88 11.73 -12.00
N ASN A 278 23.88 10.40 -11.84
CA ASN A 278 23.08 9.50 -12.68
C ASN A 278 21.57 9.78 -12.55
N SER A 279 21.11 10.17 -11.37
CA SER A 279 19.71 10.46 -11.12
C SER A 279 19.30 11.80 -11.71
N ILE A 280 20.15 12.82 -11.63
CA ILE A 280 19.95 14.12 -12.28
C ILE A 280 19.82 13.93 -13.80
N THR A 281 20.70 13.13 -14.42
CA THR A 281 20.60 12.83 -15.85
C THR A 281 19.31 12.12 -16.24
N GLY A 282 18.72 11.34 -15.32
CA GLY A 282 17.40 10.74 -15.52
C GLY A 282 16.25 11.75 -15.46
N VAL A 283 16.33 12.74 -14.56
CA VAL A 283 15.30 13.78 -14.39
C VAL A 283 15.33 14.82 -15.51
N MET A 284 16.48 15.04 -16.16
CA MET A 284 16.62 15.98 -17.27
C MET A 284 15.82 15.60 -18.54
N GLN A 285 15.20 14.42 -18.58
CA GLN A 285 14.44 13.95 -19.74
C GLN A 285 13.05 14.58 -19.81
N PHE A 286 12.68 15.14 -20.96
CA PHE A 286 11.35 15.72 -21.19
C PHE A 286 10.77 15.35 -22.57
N TYR A 287 9.45 15.52 -22.73
CA TYR A 287 8.74 15.21 -23.97
C TYR A 287 9.22 16.14 -25.11
N GLN A 288 9.55 15.56 -26.28
CA GLN A 288 10.13 16.25 -27.44
C GLN A 288 11.48 16.95 -27.17
N GLN A 289 12.39 16.27 -26.46
CA GLN A 289 13.74 16.78 -26.24
C GLN A 289 14.63 16.74 -27.50
N GLN A 290 15.58 17.68 -27.55
CA GLN A 290 16.56 17.78 -28.64
C GLN A 290 17.47 16.54 -28.68
N GLN A 291 17.91 16.18 -29.88
CA GLN A 291 18.67 14.94 -30.12
C GLN A 291 19.98 14.87 -29.30
N TRP A 292 20.65 16.00 -29.08
CA TRP A 292 21.87 16.02 -28.26
C TRP A 292 21.62 15.63 -26.79
N ILE A 293 20.41 15.88 -26.25
CA ILE A 293 20.03 15.46 -24.89
C ILE A 293 19.87 13.95 -24.85
N ASN A 294 19.31 13.35 -25.92
CA ASN A 294 19.23 11.89 -26.06
C ASN A 294 20.64 11.29 -26.10
N ASP A 295 21.53 11.87 -26.90
CA ASP A 295 22.88 11.36 -27.09
C ASP A 295 23.71 11.51 -25.80
N LEU A 296 23.63 12.67 -25.15
CA LEU A 296 24.26 12.92 -23.86
C LEU A 296 23.79 11.94 -22.79
N THR A 297 22.48 11.69 -22.72
CA THR A 297 21.92 10.72 -21.76
C THR A 297 22.46 9.32 -22.04
N ASN A 298 22.46 8.88 -23.30
CA ASN A 298 22.96 7.55 -23.69
C ASN A 298 24.45 7.38 -23.37
N ILE A 299 25.28 8.40 -23.63
CA ILE A 299 26.71 8.40 -23.29
C ILE A 299 26.89 8.28 -21.78
N THR A 300 26.16 9.10 -21.04
CA THR A 300 26.23 9.16 -19.57
C THR A 300 25.78 7.85 -18.93
N ASP A 301 24.74 7.22 -19.45
CA ASP A 301 24.26 5.92 -18.99
C ASP A 301 25.29 4.81 -19.16
N ASN A 302 25.97 4.77 -20.31
CA ASN A 302 27.04 3.81 -20.58
C ASN A 302 28.23 4.04 -19.63
N PHE A 303 28.61 5.29 -19.39
CA PHE A 303 29.67 5.65 -18.45
C PHE A 303 29.36 5.14 -17.04
N PHE A 304 28.16 5.45 -16.52
CA PHE A 304 27.75 4.99 -15.18
C PHE A 304 27.65 3.47 -15.09
N LEU A 305 27.17 2.80 -16.15
CA LEU A 305 27.14 1.33 -16.19
C LEU A 305 28.53 0.72 -16.02
N ILE A 306 29.52 1.22 -16.77
CA ILE A 306 30.91 0.72 -16.68
C ILE A 306 31.46 0.94 -15.27
N PHE A 307 31.24 2.13 -14.70
CA PHE A 307 31.72 2.44 -13.36
C PHE A 307 31.12 1.50 -12.29
N PHE A 308 29.80 1.29 -12.31
CA PHE A 308 29.13 0.41 -11.36
C PHE A 308 29.49 -1.08 -11.56
N PHE A 309 29.75 -1.49 -12.80
CA PHE A 309 30.27 -2.82 -13.10
C PHE A 309 31.68 -3.03 -12.52
N LEU A 310 32.58 -2.06 -12.70
CA LEU A 310 33.93 -2.10 -12.12
C LEU A 310 33.88 -2.11 -10.59
N GLU A 311 33.07 -1.25 -9.98
CA GLU A 311 32.87 -1.24 -8.53
C GLU A 311 32.44 -2.62 -8.00
N THR A 312 31.43 -3.22 -8.64
CA THR A 312 30.85 -4.52 -8.24
C THR A 312 31.87 -5.63 -8.41
N SER A 313 32.61 -5.63 -9.51
CA SER A 313 33.65 -6.62 -9.81
C SER A 313 34.81 -6.53 -8.81
N LEU A 314 35.27 -5.31 -8.50
CA LEU A 314 36.33 -5.06 -7.52
C LEU A 314 35.89 -5.46 -6.11
N LYS A 315 34.64 -5.18 -5.71
CA LYS A 315 34.09 -5.62 -4.41
C LYS A 315 33.98 -7.14 -4.31
N LEU A 316 33.55 -7.81 -5.39
CA LEU A 316 33.46 -9.27 -5.44
C LEU A 316 34.85 -9.91 -5.31
N TYR A 317 35.87 -9.36 -5.98
CA TYR A 317 37.26 -9.82 -5.87
C TYR A 317 37.85 -9.56 -4.47
N ALA A 318 37.64 -8.37 -3.90
CA ALA A 318 38.19 -7.99 -2.61
C ALA A 318 37.62 -8.82 -1.44
N LEU A 319 36.29 -8.96 -1.37
CA LEU A 319 35.60 -9.67 -0.29
C LEU A 319 35.59 -11.18 -0.51
N GLY A 320 35.62 -11.62 -1.77
CA GLY A 320 35.37 -13.01 -2.17
C GLY A 320 33.88 -13.36 -2.21
N PRO A 321 33.48 -14.41 -2.95
CA PRO A 321 32.07 -14.70 -3.22
C PRO A 321 31.24 -14.99 -1.96
N SER A 322 31.79 -15.79 -1.04
CA SER A 322 31.08 -16.22 0.18
C SER A 322 30.68 -15.04 1.07
N LEU A 323 31.62 -14.12 1.34
CA LEU A 323 31.35 -12.95 2.17
C LEU A 323 30.53 -11.88 1.43
N TYR A 324 30.70 -11.76 0.10
CA TYR A 324 29.97 -10.81 -0.71
C TYR A 324 28.46 -11.10 -0.73
N PHE A 325 28.07 -12.35 -0.95
CA PHE A 325 26.66 -12.77 -1.03
C PHE A 325 25.96 -12.90 0.34
N GLN A 326 26.67 -12.77 1.45
CA GLN A 326 26.05 -12.73 2.78
C GLN A 326 25.34 -11.40 3.05
N SER A 327 25.82 -10.31 2.44
CA SER A 327 25.23 -8.97 2.62
C SER A 327 24.09 -8.72 1.62
N LYS A 328 22.87 -8.55 2.12
CA LYS A 328 21.67 -8.23 1.31
C LYS A 328 21.88 -7.01 0.38
N PHE A 329 22.63 -6.02 0.84
CA PHE A 329 22.92 -4.81 0.08
C PHE A 329 23.92 -5.02 -1.06
N ASN A 330 24.85 -5.95 -0.92
CA ASN A 330 25.79 -6.31 -1.97
C ASN A 330 25.11 -7.19 -3.03
N ILE A 331 24.26 -8.13 -2.60
CA ILE A 331 23.39 -8.91 -3.51
C ILE A 331 22.55 -7.96 -4.39
N PHE A 332 21.94 -6.95 -3.78
CA PHE A 332 21.14 -5.97 -4.50
C PHE A 332 21.96 -5.20 -5.55
N ASP A 333 23.13 -4.69 -5.18
CA ASP A 333 24.02 -3.96 -6.10
C ASP A 333 24.42 -4.85 -7.30
N PHE A 334 24.72 -6.13 -7.04
CA PHE A 334 25.03 -7.11 -8.06
C PHE A 334 23.86 -7.35 -9.03
N VAL A 335 22.64 -7.53 -8.51
CA VAL A 335 21.43 -7.72 -9.33
C VAL A 335 21.17 -6.50 -10.22
N VAL A 336 21.32 -5.29 -9.68
CA VAL A 336 21.10 -4.05 -10.44
C VAL A 336 22.10 -3.91 -11.60
N VAL A 337 23.38 -4.23 -11.35
CA VAL A 337 24.40 -4.22 -12.41
C VAL A 337 24.13 -5.31 -13.44
N LEU A 338 23.77 -6.53 -13.01
CA LEU A 338 23.46 -7.66 -13.89
C LEU A 338 22.28 -7.33 -14.83
N VAL A 339 21.18 -6.80 -14.30
CA VAL A 339 20.02 -6.37 -15.11
C VAL A 339 20.42 -5.27 -16.10
N SER A 340 21.29 -4.34 -15.68
CA SER A 340 21.76 -3.25 -16.55
C SER A 340 22.63 -3.76 -17.71
N ILE A 341 23.48 -4.76 -17.45
CA ILE A 341 24.32 -5.40 -18.48
C ILE A 341 23.46 -6.21 -19.45
N ILE A 342 22.49 -6.98 -18.95
CA ILE A 342 21.54 -7.72 -19.78
C ILE A 342 20.80 -6.75 -20.71
N ASN A 343 20.32 -5.61 -20.18
CA ASN A 343 19.66 -4.60 -21.01
C ASN A 343 20.59 -4.00 -22.07
N TRP A 344 21.83 -3.66 -21.73
CA TRP A 344 22.81 -3.16 -22.70
C TRP A 344 23.10 -4.19 -23.80
N PHE A 345 23.23 -5.46 -23.43
CA PHE A 345 23.47 -6.57 -24.34
C PHE A 345 22.28 -6.80 -25.29
N LEU A 346 21.06 -6.88 -24.75
CA LEU A 346 19.84 -7.09 -25.55
C LEU A 346 19.62 -5.98 -26.58
N ASN A 347 19.86 -4.72 -26.19
CA ASN A 347 19.74 -3.58 -27.11
C ASN A 347 20.75 -3.64 -28.25
N LYS A 348 22.01 -3.97 -27.94
CA LYS A 348 23.10 -3.92 -28.92
C LYS A 348 23.12 -5.12 -29.87
N PHE A 349 22.70 -6.30 -29.40
CA PHE A 349 22.75 -7.53 -30.19
C PHE A 349 21.41 -7.95 -30.80
N MET A 350 20.28 -7.74 -30.11
CA MET A 350 18.99 -8.32 -30.51
C MET A 350 17.99 -7.29 -31.08
N ASN A 351 18.25 -5.98 -31.00
CA ASN A 351 17.34 -4.91 -31.44
C ASN A 351 15.89 -5.03 -30.89
N ILE A 352 15.70 -5.65 -29.72
CA ILE A 352 14.37 -5.84 -29.12
C ILE A 352 13.98 -4.58 -28.34
N ASN A 353 13.14 -3.72 -28.92
CA ASN A 353 12.77 -2.43 -28.30
C ASN A 353 11.68 -2.51 -27.21
N LEU A 354 10.89 -3.59 -27.16
CA LEU A 354 9.63 -3.64 -26.39
C LEU A 354 9.81 -3.77 -24.86
N ALA A 355 10.84 -4.50 -24.40
CA ALA A 355 11.13 -4.65 -22.96
C ALA A 355 12.09 -3.57 -22.41
N VAL A 356 12.70 -2.78 -23.30
CA VAL A 356 13.84 -1.91 -22.97
C VAL A 356 13.42 -0.64 -22.24
N SER A 357 12.22 -0.12 -22.50
CA SER A 357 11.75 1.12 -21.87
C SER A 357 11.62 0.97 -20.35
N VAL A 358 11.07 -0.15 -19.88
CA VAL A 358 10.92 -0.45 -18.45
C VAL A 358 12.27 -0.84 -17.82
N LEU A 359 13.08 -1.66 -18.50
CA LEU A 359 14.40 -2.05 -18.00
C LEU A 359 15.36 -0.86 -17.88
N ARG A 360 15.21 0.15 -18.74
CA ARG A 360 15.93 1.43 -18.64
C ARG A 360 15.58 2.17 -17.35
N GLN A 361 14.33 2.10 -16.89
CA GLN A 361 13.89 2.73 -15.64
C GLN A 361 14.39 2.00 -14.39
N LEU A 362 14.72 0.70 -14.48
CA LEU A 362 15.31 -0.06 -13.36
C LEU A 362 16.69 0.47 -12.92
N ARG A 363 17.36 1.32 -13.71
CA ARG A 363 18.56 2.02 -13.25
C ARG A 363 18.29 2.94 -12.06
N LEU A 364 17.05 3.43 -11.88
CA LEU A 364 16.63 4.20 -10.71
C LEU A 364 16.76 3.39 -9.42
N MET A 365 16.77 2.06 -9.49
CA MET A 365 17.03 1.20 -8.33
C MET A 365 18.40 1.47 -7.70
N ARG A 366 19.35 2.08 -8.42
CA ARG A 366 20.64 2.52 -7.87
C ARG A 366 20.49 3.62 -6.80
N LEU A 367 19.41 4.41 -6.84
CA LEU A 367 19.06 5.37 -5.79
C LEU A 367 18.89 4.72 -4.42
N ILE A 368 18.56 3.42 -4.37
CA ILE A 368 18.46 2.67 -3.12
C ILE A 368 19.83 2.60 -2.42
N LYS A 369 20.96 2.82 -3.09
CA LYS A 369 22.27 2.97 -2.41
C LYS A 369 22.27 4.13 -1.41
N PHE A 370 21.46 5.18 -1.62
CA PHE A 370 21.30 6.28 -0.68
C PHE A 370 20.72 5.83 0.67
N THR A 371 19.98 4.72 0.70
CA THR A 371 19.48 4.12 1.95
C THR A 371 20.60 3.67 2.88
N LYS A 372 21.82 3.45 2.35
CA LYS A 372 23.00 3.13 3.17
C LYS A 372 23.52 4.37 3.93
N LEU A 373 23.21 5.59 3.47
CA LEU A 373 23.68 6.85 4.08
C LEU A 373 22.78 7.27 5.23
N TRP A 374 21.47 7.07 5.06
CA TRP A 374 20.48 7.55 6.01
C TRP A 374 20.11 6.41 6.94
N SER A 375 20.74 6.37 8.12
CA SER A 375 20.46 5.38 9.17
C SER A 375 18.97 5.30 9.49
N SER A 376 18.26 6.44 9.51
CA SER A 376 16.81 6.49 9.67
C SER A 376 16.05 5.76 8.54
N LEU A 377 16.44 5.97 7.28
CA LEU A 377 15.83 5.30 6.13
C LEU A 377 16.14 3.81 6.10
N LYS A 378 17.37 3.42 6.46
CA LYS A 378 17.77 2.02 6.65
C LYS A 378 16.94 1.34 7.73
N ASN A 379 16.75 1.99 8.87
CA ASN A 379 15.95 1.47 9.98
C ASN A 379 14.49 1.33 9.59
N LEU A 380 13.94 2.28 8.83
CA LEU A 380 12.59 2.22 8.29
C LEU A 380 12.45 1.02 7.33
N ILE A 381 13.37 0.85 6.38
CA ILE A 381 13.36 -0.28 5.43
C ILE A 381 13.47 -1.61 6.17
N ASN A 382 14.38 -1.72 7.14
CA ASN A 382 14.52 -2.93 7.94
C ASN A 382 13.23 -3.23 8.73
N SER A 383 12.58 -2.21 9.28
CA SER A 383 11.30 -2.36 10.00
C SER A 383 10.19 -2.85 9.08
N ILE A 384 10.12 -2.32 7.85
CA ILE A 384 9.19 -2.78 6.82
C ILE A 384 9.48 -4.23 6.44
N LEU A 385 10.74 -4.57 6.12
CA LEU A 385 11.16 -5.91 5.72
C LEU A 385 10.87 -6.96 6.80
N ASN A 386 11.12 -6.63 8.07
CA ASN A 386 10.78 -7.51 9.20
C ASN A 386 9.27 -7.73 9.32
N SER A 387 8.46 -6.76 8.89
CA SER A 387 6.99 -6.84 8.91
C SER A 387 6.37 -7.41 7.63
N MET A 388 7.16 -7.68 6.58
CA MET A 388 6.65 -8.07 5.25
C MET A 388 5.82 -9.34 5.30
N VAL A 389 6.22 -10.35 6.07
CA VAL A 389 5.47 -11.62 6.15
C VAL A 389 4.05 -11.40 6.70
N SER A 390 3.93 -10.53 7.71
CA SER A 390 2.63 -10.14 8.27
C SER A 390 1.80 -9.31 7.28
N ILE A 391 2.43 -8.35 6.60
CA ILE A 391 1.77 -7.49 5.59
C ILE A 391 1.28 -8.32 4.40
N ILE A 392 2.08 -9.27 3.90
CA ILE A 392 1.70 -10.17 2.81
C ILE A 392 0.45 -10.97 3.20
N SER A 393 0.37 -11.45 4.44
CA SER A 393 -0.81 -12.17 4.93
C SER A 393 -2.07 -11.30 4.91
N LEU A 394 -1.96 -10.02 5.29
CA LEU A 394 -3.05 -9.04 5.20
C LEU A 394 -3.44 -8.73 3.75
N VAL A 395 -2.45 -8.53 2.87
CA VAL A 395 -2.69 -8.25 1.44
C VAL A 395 -3.35 -9.43 0.75
N VAL A 396 -2.94 -10.66 1.05
CA VAL A 396 -3.58 -11.88 0.53
C VAL A 396 -5.04 -11.97 0.99
N LEU A 397 -5.34 -11.64 2.25
CA LEU A 397 -6.71 -11.59 2.75
C LEU A 397 -7.53 -10.51 2.01
N LEU A 398 -6.97 -9.32 1.81
CA LEU A 398 -7.61 -8.24 1.06
C LEU A 398 -7.89 -8.65 -0.40
N LEU A 399 -6.92 -9.25 -1.08
CA LEU A 399 -7.09 -9.74 -2.45
C LEU A 399 -8.15 -10.84 -2.52
N LEU A 400 -8.20 -11.73 -1.53
CA LEU A 400 -9.25 -12.75 -1.44
C LEU A 400 -10.63 -12.11 -1.28
N PHE A 401 -10.77 -11.09 -0.44
CA PHE A 401 -12.01 -10.33 -0.28
C PHE A 401 -12.42 -9.64 -1.58
N VAL A 402 -11.50 -8.91 -2.21
CA VAL A 402 -11.73 -8.24 -3.51
C VAL A 402 -12.14 -9.25 -4.58
N MET A 403 -11.49 -10.42 -4.64
CA MET A 403 -11.86 -11.49 -5.56
C MET A 403 -13.28 -12.03 -5.29
N ILE A 404 -13.67 -12.25 -4.03
CA ILE A 404 -15.02 -12.70 -3.68
C ILE A 404 -16.06 -11.67 -4.13
N PHE A 405 -15.86 -10.38 -3.83
CA PHE A 405 -16.79 -9.33 -4.26
C PHE A 405 -16.79 -9.13 -5.78
N GLY A 406 -15.65 -9.29 -6.44
CA GLY A 406 -15.55 -9.26 -7.90
C GLY A 406 -16.33 -10.41 -8.56
N LEU A 407 -16.16 -11.63 -8.07
CA LEU A 407 -16.92 -12.80 -8.54
C LEU A 407 -18.41 -12.69 -8.23
N LEU A 408 -18.77 -12.13 -7.08
CA LEU A 408 -20.16 -11.86 -6.71
C LEU A 408 -20.76 -10.79 -7.64
N GLY A 409 -19.98 -9.75 -7.96
CA GLY A 409 -20.33 -8.74 -8.94
C GLY A 409 -20.56 -9.32 -10.33
N ILE A 410 -19.68 -10.21 -10.81
CA ILE A 410 -19.90 -10.93 -12.07
C ILE A 410 -21.19 -11.75 -12.00
N GLN A 411 -21.45 -12.47 -10.91
CA GLN A 411 -22.64 -13.31 -10.83
C GLN A 411 -23.96 -12.52 -10.74
N LEU A 412 -23.93 -11.35 -10.11
CA LEU A 412 -25.11 -10.49 -9.93
C LEU A 412 -25.35 -9.55 -11.12
N PHE A 413 -24.28 -9.02 -11.71
CA PHE A 413 -24.34 -7.93 -12.69
C PHE A 413 -23.84 -8.31 -14.10
N SER A 414 -23.31 -9.51 -14.33
CA SER A 414 -22.95 -9.93 -15.69
C SER A 414 -24.19 -10.05 -16.57
N GLY A 415 -24.19 -9.30 -17.68
CA GLY A 415 -25.29 -9.26 -18.65
C GLY A 415 -26.36 -8.20 -18.38
N LEU A 416 -26.14 -7.30 -17.41
CA LEU A 416 -26.85 -6.02 -17.30
C LEU A 416 -26.30 -4.98 -18.28
#